data_AF-A0A9D7IYB0-F1
#
_entry.id   AF-A0A9D7IYB0-F1
#
_cell.length_a   1.000
_cell.length_b   1.000
_cell.length_c   1.000
_cell.angle_alpha   90.00
_cell.angle_beta   90.00
_cell.angle_gamma   90.00
#
_symmetry.space_group_name_H-M   'P 1'
#
loop_
_entity.id
_entity.type
_entity.pdbx_description
1 polymer ?
#
loop_
_entity_poly.entity_id
_entity_poly.type
_entity_poly.pdbx_seq_one_letter_code
_entity_poly.pdbx_strand_id
1 'polypeptide(L)'
;MAILEKYPQLHTKVTSMIEGVKLESYREEILRPADNRAGCTGMPSDPAFYEIYGENLVSAGKYHEVIRYREHMMPLADALWHHIG
;
A
#
# COMPACT_ATOMS: atom_id res chain seq x y z
N MET A 1 -12.16 -15.27 8.61
CA MET A 1 -13.31 -14.69 9.34
C MET A 1 -12.89 -14.00 10.65
N ALA A 2 -12.06 -14.59 11.52
CA ALA A 2 -11.65 -13.99 12.81
C ALA A 2 -10.98 -12.59 12.77
N ILE A 3 -10.29 -12.22 11.69
CA ILE A 3 -9.66 -10.88 11.55
C ILE A 3 -10.71 -9.79 11.29
N LEU A 4 -11.75 -10.08 10.52
CA LEU A 4 -12.76 -9.08 10.16
C LEU A 4 -13.71 -8.78 11.32
N GLU A 5 -13.94 -9.77 12.20
CA GLU A 5 -14.67 -9.59 13.45
C GLU A 5 -13.97 -8.62 14.40
N LYS A 6 -12.63 -8.57 14.36
CA LYS A 6 -11.82 -7.67 15.20
C LYS A 6 -11.74 -6.23 14.65
N TYR A 7 -12.05 -6.03 13.36
CA TYR A 7 -11.96 -4.75 12.67
C TYR A 7 -13.23 -4.48 11.83
N PRO A 8 -14.33 -4.05 12.46
CA PRO A 8 -15.62 -3.87 11.79
C PRO A 8 -15.55 -2.89 10.61
N GLN A 9 -14.73 -1.85 10.71
CA GLN A 9 -14.47 -0.91 9.62
C GLN A 9 -13.79 -1.58 8.40
N LEU A 10 -12.93 -2.57 8.64
CA LEU A 10 -12.30 -3.35 7.58
C LEU A 10 -13.33 -4.30 6.96
N HIS A 11 -14.18 -4.91 7.78
CA HIS A 11 -15.30 -5.74 7.31
C HIS A 11 -16.18 -4.95 6.34
N THR A 12 -16.71 -3.78 6.73
CA THR A 12 -17.56 -2.96 5.85
C THR A 12 -16.86 -2.61 4.54
N LYS A 13 -15.60 -2.18 4.60
CA LYS A 13 -14.83 -1.82 3.41
C LYS A 13 -14.63 -3.01 2.47
N VAL A 14 -14.23 -4.17 3.00
CA VAL A 14 -14.04 -5.39 2.22
C VAL A 14 -15.36 -5.85 1.62
N THR A 15 -16.45 -5.88 2.41
CA THR A 15 -17.79 -6.23 1.93
C THR A 15 -18.20 -5.33 0.76
N SER A 16 -18.05 -4.00 0.88
CA SER A 16 -18.40 -3.07 -0.22
C SER A 16 -17.55 -3.25 -1.48
N MET A 17 -16.32 -3.74 -1.35
CA MET A 17 -15.40 -3.92 -2.47
C MET A 17 -15.71 -5.20 -3.26
N ILE A 18 -16.21 -6.23 -2.59
CA ILE A 18 -16.59 -7.51 -3.22
C ILE A 18 -18.07 -7.57 -3.62
N GLU A 19 -18.89 -6.64 -3.10
CA GLU A 19 -20.30 -6.56 -3.42
C GLU A 19 -20.51 -6.32 -4.92
N GLY A 20 -21.32 -7.16 -5.56
CA GLY A 20 -21.58 -7.10 -7.00
C GLY A 20 -20.50 -7.78 -7.87
N VAL A 21 -19.39 -8.25 -7.30
CA VAL A 21 -18.36 -9.02 -8.01
C VAL A 21 -18.46 -10.50 -7.61
N LYS A 22 -18.47 -11.39 -8.60
CA LYS A 22 -18.45 -12.84 -8.34
C LYS A 22 -17.13 -13.20 -7.68
N LEU A 23 -17.19 -13.95 -6.57
CA LEU A 23 -15.98 -14.33 -5.83
C LEU A 23 -15.02 -15.12 -6.72
N GLU A 24 -15.56 -15.88 -7.68
CA GLU A 24 -14.83 -16.62 -8.70
C GLU A 24 -13.91 -15.72 -9.53
N SER A 25 -14.26 -14.45 -9.72
CA SER A 25 -13.42 -13.46 -10.43
C SER A 25 -12.13 -13.11 -9.68
N TYR A 26 -12.04 -13.38 -8.37
CA TYR A 26 -10.82 -13.21 -7.58
C TYR A 26 -9.99 -14.49 -7.44
N ARG A 27 -10.43 -15.63 -8.00
CA ARG A 27 -9.73 -16.91 -7.87
C ARG A 27 -8.50 -17.03 -8.77
N GLU A 28 -8.43 -16.23 -9.82
CA GLU A 28 -7.31 -16.25 -10.76
C GLU A 28 -6.29 -15.17 -10.38
N GLU A 29 -5.09 -15.61 -10.02
CA GLU A 29 -3.96 -14.71 -9.84
C GLU A 29 -3.36 -14.38 -11.21
N ILE A 30 -3.59 -13.15 -11.68
CA ILE A 30 -3.03 -12.66 -12.95
C ILE A 30 -1.76 -11.86 -12.65
N LEU A 31 -0.61 -12.52 -12.79
CA LEU A 31 0.69 -11.86 -12.74
C LEU A 31 1.00 -11.19 -14.08
N ARG A 32 1.23 -9.88 -14.06
CA ARG A 32 1.74 -9.15 -15.24
C ARG A 32 3.26 -9.13 -15.17
N PRO A 33 3.98 -9.41 -16.28
CA PRO A 33 5.42 -9.23 -16.31
C PRO A 33 5.78 -7.81 -15.88
N ALA A 34 6.53 -7.69 -14.78
CA ALA A 34 7.08 -6.42 -14.36
C ALA A 34 8.32 -6.13 -15.20
N ASP A 35 8.37 -4.96 -15.85
CA ASP A 35 9.60 -4.51 -16.49
C ASP A 35 10.57 -4.02 -15.41
N ASN A 36 11.39 -4.95 -14.91
CA ASN A 36 12.37 -4.67 -13.86
C ASN A 36 13.60 -3.92 -14.39
N ARG A 37 13.70 -3.67 -15.70
CA ARG A 37 14.86 -2.98 -16.30
C ARG A 37 14.96 -1.53 -15.84
N ALA A 38 13.82 -0.94 -15.49
CA ALA A 38 13.77 0.39 -14.94
C ALA A 38 14.16 0.42 -13.45
N GLY A 39 14.16 -0.70 -12.71
CA GLY A 39 14.22 -0.63 -11.24
C GLY A 39 13.19 0.36 -10.66
N CYS A 40 13.43 0.90 -9.46
CA CYS A 40 12.69 2.06 -8.95
C CYS A 40 13.23 3.38 -9.57
N THR A 41 13.27 3.51 -10.91
CA THR A 41 13.81 4.72 -11.58
C THR A 41 12.93 5.95 -11.48
N GLY A 42 11.70 5.82 -10.98
CA GLY A 42 10.91 6.97 -10.59
C GLY A 42 11.15 7.27 -9.12
N MET A 43 11.82 8.39 -8.81
CA MET A 43 11.54 9.02 -7.52
C MET A 43 10.01 9.22 -7.47
N PRO A 44 9.33 8.84 -6.38
CA PRO A 44 7.93 9.20 -6.23
C PRO A 44 7.80 10.72 -6.38
N SER A 45 6.62 11.19 -6.79
CA SER A 45 6.31 12.62 -6.78
C SER A 45 6.76 13.24 -5.45
N ASP A 46 7.21 14.50 -5.45
CA ASP A 46 7.55 15.22 -4.22
C ASP A 46 6.46 16.26 -3.93
N PRO A 47 5.57 16.04 -2.95
CA PRO A 47 5.48 14.88 -2.05
C PRO A 47 4.80 13.66 -2.69
N ALA A 48 5.07 12.47 -2.14
CA ALA A 48 4.50 11.23 -2.65
C ALA A 48 3.01 11.18 -2.31
N PHE A 49 2.18 10.59 -3.19
CA PHE A 49 0.73 10.50 -2.94
C PHE A 49 0.38 9.95 -1.55
N TYR A 50 1.09 8.92 -1.09
CA TYR A 50 0.83 8.31 0.22
C TYR A 50 1.22 9.23 1.39
N GLU A 51 2.16 10.16 1.20
CA GLU A 51 2.51 11.16 2.20
C GLU A 51 1.38 12.16 2.34
N ILE A 52 0.88 12.71 1.22
CA ILE A 52 -0.27 13.63 1.20
C ILE A 52 -1.50 12.97 1.84
N TYR A 53 -1.78 11.73 1.45
CA TYR A 53 -2.90 10.99 2.01
C TYR A 53 -2.70 10.69 3.51
N GLY A 54 -1.47 10.34 3.91
CA GLY A 54 -1.12 10.12 5.31
C GLY A 54 -1.30 11.37 6.16
N GLU A 55 -0.90 12.55 5.66
CA GLU A 55 -1.10 13.84 6.33
C GLU A 55 -2.58 14.12 6.61
N ASN A 56 -3.46 13.82 5.64
CA ASN A 56 -4.90 13.94 5.84
C ASN A 56 -5.40 13.01 6.94
N LEU A 57 -4.87 11.78 7.03
CA LEU A 57 -5.28 10.81 8.05
C LEU A 57 -4.76 11.16 9.45
N VAL A 58 -3.54 11.69 9.56
CA VAL A 58 -3.01 12.22 10.82
C VAL A 58 -3.82 13.43 11.27
N SER A 59 -4.14 14.35 10.35
CA SER A 59 -4.99 15.51 10.64
C SER A 59 -6.40 15.11 11.10
N ALA A 60 -6.92 13.99 10.59
CA ALA A 60 -8.18 13.40 11.01
C ALA A 60 -8.08 12.56 12.30
N GLY A 61 -6.93 12.52 12.97
CA GLY A 61 -6.69 11.78 14.21
C GLY A 61 -6.70 10.26 14.04
N LYS A 62 -6.52 9.75 12.82
CA LYS A 62 -6.50 8.29 12.53
C LYS A 62 -5.15 7.65 12.78
N TYR A 63 -4.08 8.42 12.61
CA TYR A 63 -2.70 7.98 12.84
C TYR A 63 -1.93 9.02 13.63
N HIS A 64 -0.88 8.57 14.32
CA HIS A 64 0.02 9.44 15.08
C HIS A 64 0.99 10.21 14.17
N GLU A 65 1.49 9.54 13.13
CA GLU A 65 2.53 10.09 12.25
C GLU A 65 2.36 9.64 10.80
N VAL A 66 2.96 10.40 9.88
CA VAL A 66 2.95 10.15 8.45
C VAL A 66 4.22 9.39 8.08
N ILE A 67 4.08 8.30 7.32
CA ILE A 67 5.23 7.63 6.72
C ILE A 67 5.80 8.53 5.62
N ARG A 68 7.04 8.98 5.82
CA ARG A 68 7.81 9.80 4.87
C ARG A 68 8.72 8.97 3.97
N TYR A 69 8.82 9.34 2.70
CA TYR A 69 9.67 8.66 1.73
C TYR A 69 11.14 8.66 2.17
N ARG A 70 11.69 9.86 2.44
CA ARG A 70 13.12 10.03 2.74
C ARG A 70 13.53 9.41 4.07
N GLU A 71 12.62 9.40 5.05
CA GLU A 71 12.93 8.96 6.41
C GLU A 71 12.67 7.45 6.60
N HIS A 72 11.62 6.91 5.98
CA HIS A 72 11.14 5.56 6.26
C HIS A 72 11.34 4.62 5.07
N MET A 73 11.05 5.06 3.85
CA MET A 73 11.03 4.17 2.68
C MET A 73 12.39 4.06 2.00
N MET A 74 13.10 5.17 1.82
CA MET A 74 14.40 5.22 1.15
C MET A 74 15.44 4.33 1.86
N PRO A 75 15.58 4.33 3.20
CA PRO A 75 16.52 3.43 3.88
C PRO A 75 16.23 1.95 3.64
N LEU A 76 14.94 1.57 3.54
CA LEU A 76 14.54 0.19 3.25
C LEU A 76 14.86 -0.18 1.81
N ALA A 77 14.58 0.72 0.86
CA ALA A 77 14.90 0.50 -0.55
C ALA A 77 16.42 0.35 -0.75
N ASP A 78 17.22 1.21 -0.10
CA ASP A 78 18.67 1.14 -0.15
C ASP A 78 19.17 -0.18 0.45
N ALA A 79 18.65 -0.60 1.62
CA ALA A 79 19.03 -1.87 2.24
C ALA A 79 18.71 -3.09 1.34
N LEU A 80 17.56 -3.08 0.66
CA LEU A 80 17.17 -4.15 -0.26
C LEU A 80 18.11 -4.21 -1.48
N TRP A 81 18.49 -3.07 -2.05
CA TRP A 81 19.44 -3.04 -3.15
C TRP A 81 20.82 -3.56 -2.76
N HIS A 82 21.31 -3.21 -1.57
CA HIS A 82 22.58 -3.74 -1.05
C HIS A 82 22.53 -5.24 -0.72
N HIS A 83 21.35 -5.79 -0.40
CA HIS A 83 21.22 -7.21 -0.08
C HIS A 83 21.12 -8.11 -1.34
N ILE A 84 20.61 -7.56 -2.44
CA ILE A 84 20.39 -8.29 -3.70
C ILE A 84 21.57 -8.14 -4.67
N GLY A 85 22.40 -7.10 -4.51
CA GLY A 85 23.67 -6.90 -5.23
C GLY A 85 24.83 -7.71 -4.65
#